data_AF-A0A1G8C146-F1
#
_entry.id   AF-A0A1G8C146-F1
#
_cell.length_a   1.000
_cell.length_b   1.000
_cell.length_c   1.000
_cell.angle_alpha   90.00
_cell.angle_beta   90.00
_cell.angle_gamma   90.00
#
_symmetry.space_group_name_H-M   'P 1'
#
loop_
_entity.id
_entity.type
_entity.pdbx_description
1 polymer ?
#
loop_
_entity_poly.entity_id
_entity_poly.type
_entity_poly.pdbx_seq_one_letter_code
_entity_poly.pdbx_strand_id
1 'polypeptide(L)'
;MAQLTGFEANTLRQIITRTMEQVSAMESARGRVEDATQTMAAAAEAQAGMVLRQRLTEWQSEYSDIKNKLDVLNTQVQTLLTQRTNTDESTAASAAA
;
A
#
# COMPACT_ATOMS: atom_id res chain seq x y z
N MET A 1 29.68 13.20 7.17
CA MET A 1 28.69 12.12 6.98
C MET A 1 27.38 12.62 7.54
N ALA A 2 26.33 12.74 6.73
CA ALA A 2 25.03 13.20 7.21
C ALA A 2 24.39 12.09 8.05
N GLN A 3 24.49 12.20 9.37
CA GLN A 3 23.60 11.49 10.30
C GLN A 3 22.18 11.89 9.95
N LEU A 4 21.38 10.96 9.46
CA LEU A 4 19.95 11.18 9.43
C LEU A 4 19.49 11.19 10.88
N THR A 5 19.16 12.38 11.37
CA THR A 5 18.60 12.57 12.71
C THR A 5 17.38 11.65 12.87
N GLY A 6 17.04 11.22 14.09
CA GLY A 6 15.90 10.31 14.34
C GLY A 6 14.56 10.74 13.70
N PHE A 7 14.46 11.98 13.22
CA PHE A 7 13.38 12.52 12.39
C PHE A 7 13.13 11.75 11.09
N GLU A 8 14.16 11.37 10.32
CA GLU A 8 13.94 10.73 9.01
C GLU A 8 13.56 9.25 9.12
N ALA A 9 14.11 8.52 10.09
CA ALA A 9 13.66 7.16 10.41
C ALA A 9 12.20 7.15 10.90
N ASN A 10 11.80 8.16 11.67
CA ASN A 10 10.42 8.32 12.12
C ASN A 10 9.49 8.67 10.94
N THR A 11 9.97 9.46 9.98
CA THR A 11 9.24 9.79 8.74
C THR A 11 9.00 8.55 7.89
N LEU A 12 10.01 7.69 7.70
CA LEU A 12 9.87 6.42 6.96
C LEU A 12 8.87 5.48 7.65
N ARG A 13 8.90 5.38 8.98
CA ARG A 13 7.90 4.60 9.75
C ARG A 13 6.48 5.15 9.58
N GLN A 14 6.31 6.47 9.61
CA GLN A 14 5.00 7.09 9.37
C GLN A 14 4.46 6.82 7.97
N ILE A 15 5.34 6.81 6.95
CA ILE A 15 4.96 6.46 5.58
C ILE A 15 4.44 5.01 5.54
N ILE A 16 5.16 4.06 6.13
CA ILE A 16 4.72 2.65 6.21
C ILE A 16 3.35 2.55 6.88
N THR A 17 3.16 3.17 8.04
CA THR A 17 1.89 3.12 8.79
C THR A 17 0.73 3.66 7.96
N ARG A 18 0.91 4.84 7.34
CA ARG A 18 -0.14 5.46 6.50
C ARG A 18 -0.46 4.59 5.28
N THR A 19 0.55 3.99 4.66
CA THR A 19 0.34 3.06 3.54
C THR A 19 -0.47 1.84 3.97
N MET A 20 -0.19 1.24 5.13
CA MET A 20 -0.98 0.12 5.66
C MET A 20 -2.43 0.51 5.98
N GLU A 21 -2.63 1.68 6.58
CA GLU A 21 -3.97 2.22 6.85
C GLU A 21 -4.77 2.44 5.55
N GLN A 22 -4.12 2.98 4.52
CA GLN A 22 -4.72 3.15 3.20
C GLN A 22 -5.09 1.81 2.55
N VAL A 23 -4.23 0.80 2.62
CA VAL A 23 -4.55 -0.56 2.11
C VAL A 23 -5.78 -1.14 2.82
N SER A 24 -5.86 -1.01 4.15
CA SER A 24 -7.01 -1.49 4.94
C SER A 24 -8.31 -0.76 4.59
N ALA A 25 -8.26 0.57 4.46
CA ALA A 25 -9.41 1.35 4.01
C ALA A 25 -9.87 0.97 2.60
N MET A 26 -8.90 0.74 1.70
CA MET A 26 -9.17 0.28 0.34
C MET A 26 -9.76 -1.13 0.31
N GLU A 27 -9.32 -2.07 1.16
CA GLU A 27 -9.93 -3.41 1.27
C GLU A 27 -11.38 -3.35 1.75
N SER A 28 -11.68 -2.47 2.70
CA SER A 28 -13.06 -2.24 3.14
C SER A 28 -13.94 -1.65 2.03
N ALA A 29 -13.40 -0.70 1.25
CA ALA A 29 -14.07 -0.15 0.09
C ALA A 29 -14.32 -1.22 -1.00
N ARG A 30 -13.35 -2.13 -1.22
CA ARG A 30 -13.49 -3.32 -2.09
C ARG A 30 -14.71 -4.15 -1.77
N GLY A 31 -14.85 -4.56 -0.51
CA GLY A 31 -16.00 -5.35 -0.09
C GLY A 31 -17.34 -4.66 -0.37
N ARG A 32 -17.43 -3.35 -0.09
CA ARG A 32 -18.67 -2.59 -0.32
C ARG A 32 -19.03 -2.44 -1.79
N VAL A 33 -18.04 -2.17 -2.64
CA VAL A 33 -18.26 -2.02 -4.10
C VAL A 33 -18.66 -3.35 -4.72
N GLU A 34 -18.03 -4.45 -4.31
CA GLU A 34 -18.40 -5.79 -4.78
C GLU A 34 -19.84 -6.14 -4.39
N ASP A 35 -20.21 -5.96 -3.12
CA ASP A 35 -21.54 -6.26 -2.60
C ASP A 35 -22.63 -5.39 -3.25
N ALA A 36 -22.38 -4.09 -3.37
CA ALA A 36 -23.29 -3.16 -4.05
C ALA A 36 -23.45 -3.51 -5.54
N THR A 37 -22.36 -3.83 -6.24
CA THR A 37 -22.41 -4.18 -7.66
C THR A 37 -23.13 -5.50 -7.87
N GLN A 38 -22.92 -6.51 -7.03
CA GLN A 38 -23.65 -7.78 -7.12
C GLN A 38 -25.15 -7.58 -6.92
N THR A 39 -25.54 -6.79 -5.90
CA THR A 39 -26.94 -6.44 -5.63
C THR A 39 -27.57 -5.70 -6.82
N MET A 40 -26.87 -4.69 -7.36
CA MET A 40 -27.35 -3.91 -8.50
C MET A 40 -27.41 -4.75 -9.78
N ALA A 41 -26.42 -5.60 -10.04
CA ALA A 41 -26.39 -6.45 -11.22
C ALA A 41 -27.43 -7.57 -11.18
N ALA A 42 -27.85 -8.01 -9.98
CA ALA A 42 -28.97 -8.92 -9.82
C ALA A 42 -30.33 -8.23 -10.04
N ALA A 43 -30.44 -6.96 -9.67
CA ALA A 43 -31.66 -6.16 -9.87
C ALA A 43 -31.79 -5.60 -11.30
N ALA A 44 -30.68 -5.44 -12.01
CA ALA A 44 -30.65 -4.86 -13.35
C ALA A 44 -30.97 -5.90 -14.44
N GLU A 45 -31.71 -5.48 -15.48
CA GLU A 45 -31.93 -6.27 -16.70
C GLU A 45 -30.59 -6.73 -17.31
N ALA A 46 -30.60 -7.87 -18.01
CA ALA A 46 -29.39 -8.65 -18.35
C ALA A 46 -28.23 -7.82 -18.92
N GLN A 47 -28.50 -6.82 -19.75
CA GLN A 47 -27.46 -5.99 -20.38
C GLN A 47 -26.79 -5.01 -19.41
N ALA A 48 -27.55 -4.36 -18.52
CA ALA A 48 -26.99 -3.47 -17.51
C ALA A 48 -26.22 -4.24 -16.44
N GLY A 49 -26.69 -5.43 -16.06
CA GLY A 49 -25.98 -6.33 -15.16
C GLY A 49 -24.63 -6.81 -15.71
N MET A 50 -24.55 -7.11 -17.01
CA MET A 50 -23.27 -7.47 -17.66
C MET A 50 -22.26 -6.32 -17.65
N VAL A 51 -22.69 -5.10 -17.98
CA VAL A 51 -21.80 -3.91 -17.97
C VAL A 51 -21.30 -3.61 -16.56
N LEU A 52 -22.15 -3.73 -15.54
CA LEU A 52 -21.77 -3.55 -14.13
C LEU A 52 -20.70 -4.56 -13.71
N ARG A 53 -20.86 -5.83 -14.07
CA ARG A 53 -19.86 -6.87 -13.78
C ARG A 53 -18.54 -6.60 -14.49
N GLN A 54 -18.58 -6.16 -15.75
CA GLN A 54 -17.36 -5.81 -16.49
C GLN A 54 -16.62 -4.65 -15.83
N ARG A 55 -17.33 -3.58 -15.46
CA ARG A 55 -16.75 -2.44 -14.74
C ARG A 55 -16.16 -2.84 -13.38
N LEU A 56 -16.80 -3.78 -12.68
CA LEU A 56 -16.25 -4.33 -11.44
C LEU A 56 -14.93 -5.07 -11.67
N THR A 57 -14.83 -5.86 -12.74
CA THR A 57 -13.58 -6.55 -13.09
C THR A 57 -12.46 -5.58 -13.44
N GLU A 58 -12.75 -4.54 -14.23
CA GLU A 58 -11.78 -3.47 -14.55
C GLU A 58 -11.31 -2.77 -13.26
N TRP A 59 -12.26 -2.41 -12.41
CA TRP A 59 -11.96 -1.78 -11.12
C TRP A 59 -11.14 -2.68 -10.19
N GLN A 60 -11.45 -3.98 -10.12
CA GLN A 60 -10.67 -4.95 -9.34
C GLN A 60 -9.22 -5.05 -9.86
N SER A 61 -9.02 -4.93 -11.18
CA SER A 61 -7.69 -4.91 -11.78
C SER A 61 -6.91 -3.64 -11.37
N GLU A 62 -7.53 -2.46 -11.49
CA GLU A 62 -6.92 -1.20 -11.04
C GLU A 62 -6.61 -1.21 -9.55
N TYR A 63 -7.52 -1.75 -8.75
CA TYR A 63 -7.34 -1.95 -7.32
C TYR A 63 -6.11 -2.83 -7.03
N SER A 64 -5.95 -3.95 -7.74
CA SER A 64 -4.81 -4.85 -7.54
C SER A 64 -3.48 -4.18 -7.92
N ASP A 65 -3.47 -3.35 -8.95
CA ASP A 65 -2.28 -2.59 -9.35
C ASP A 65 -1.88 -1.57 -8.28
N ILE A 66 -2.85 -0.83 -7.72
CA ILE A 66 -2.58 0.10 -6.62
C ILE A 66 -2.05 -0.65 -5.39
N LYS A 67 -2.65 -1.80 -5.03
CA LYS A 67 -2.18 -2.63 -3.92
C LYS A 67 -0.72 -3.06 -4.13
N ASN A 68 -0.39 -3.58 -5.32
CA ASN A 68 0.98 -3.96 -5.65
C ASN A 68 1.96 -2.79 -5.54
N LYS A 69 1.59 -1.60 -6.03
CA LYS A 69 2.42 -0.39 -5.90
C LYS A 69 2.67 0.00 -4.45
N LEU A 70 1.65 -0.12 -3.59
CA LEU A 70 1.78 0.15 -2.15
C LEU A 70 2.68 -0.89 -1.45
N ASP A 71 2.59 -2.16 -1.82
CA ASP A 71 3.47 -3.22 -1.30
C ASP A 71 4.93 -3.03 -1.73
N VAL A 72 5.16 -2.63 -2.98
CA VAL A 72 6.50 -2.28 -3.49
C VAL A 72 7.05 -1.07 -2.73
N LEU A 73 6.25 -0.02 -2.53
CA LEU A 73 6.66 1.16 -1.77
C LEU A 73 7.06 0.77 -0.34
N ASN A 74 6.25 -0.04 0.34
CA ASN A 74 6.53 -0.50 1.69
C ASN A 74 7.85 -1.30 1.76
N THR A 75 8.08 -2.21 0.80
CA THR A 75 9.31 -3.00 0.69
C THR A 75 10.55 -2.12 0.47
N GLN A 76 10.45 -1.12 -0.42
CA GLN A 76 11.54 -0.17 -0.69
C GLN A 76 11.86 0.67 0.55
N VAL A 77 10.84 1.16 1.26
CA VAL A 77 11.01 1.95 2.49
C VAL A 77 11.64 1.10 3.60
N GLN A 78 11.23 -0.16 3.77
CA GLN A 78 11.86 -1.09 4.72
C GLN A 78 13.33 -1.36 4.36
N THR A 79 13.62 -1.59 3.07
CA THR A 79 15.00 -1.80 2.60
C THR A 79 15.88 -0.59 2.91
N LEU A 80 15.40 0.63 2.64
CA LEU A 80 16.10 1.86 2.97
C LEU A 80 16.34 1.99 4.48
N LEU A 81 15.33 1.65 5.30
CA LEU A 81 15.46 1.67 6.75
C LEU A 81 16.57 0.70 7.22
N THR A 82 16.56 -0.55 6.74
CA THR A 82 17.57 -1.56 7.10
C THR A 82 18.97 -1.18 6.63
N GLN A 83 19.13 -0.73 5.38
CA GLN A 83 20.42 -0.30 4.85
C GLN A 83 21.01 0.86 5.67
N ARG A 84 20.17 1.81 6.07
CA ARG A 84 20.60 2.94 6.89
C ARG A 84 20.97 2.52 8.31
N THR A 85 20.16 1.69 8.98
CA THR A 85 20.49 1.15 10.32
C THR A 85 21.83 0.42 10.31
N ASN A 86 22.06 -0.45 9.32
CA ASN A 86 23.33 -1.18 9.21
C ASN A 86 24.52 -0.26 8.91
N THR A 87 24.30 0.82 8.13
CA THR A 87 25.33 1.84 7.87
C THR A 87 25.66 2.59 9.15
N ASP A 88 24.65 3.07 9.89
CA ASP A 88 24.83 3.80 11.15
C ASP A 88 25.59 2.97 12.19
N GLU A 89 25.26 1.68 12.33
CA GLU A 89 25.94 0.74 13.24
C GLU A 89 27.41 0.50 12.82
N SER A 90 27.68 0.37 11.52
CA SER A 90 29.04 0.25 10.99
C SER A 90 29.87 1.52 11.23
N THR A 91 29.28 2.71 11.02
CA THR A 91 29.96 3.98 11.32
C THR A 91 30.22 4.14 12.82
N ALA A 92 29.26 3.79 13.68
CA ALA A 92 29.43 3.85 15.13
C ALA A 92 30.53 2.88 15.62
N ALA A 93 30.58 1.66 15.08
CA ALA A 93 31.61 0.69 15.39
C ALA A 93 33.01 1.15 14.95
N SER A 94 33.11 1.79 13.77
CA SER A 94 34.38 2.34 13.27
C SER A 94 34.84 3.62 13.99
N ALA A 95 33.93 4.34 14.65
CA ALA A 95 34.25 5.53 15.45
C ALA A 95 34.61 5.20 16.90
N ALA A 96 34.29 3.99 17.37
CA ALA A 96 34.61 3.49 18.70
C ALA A 96 35.89 2.62 18.74
N ALA A 97 36.51 2.35 17.59
CA ALA A 97 37.78 1.64 17.42
C ALA A 97 38.92 2.63 17.15
#